data_AF-A0A7Z9PTU3-F1
#
_entry.id   AF-A0A7Z9PTU3-F1
#
_cell.length_a   1.000
_cell.length_b   1.000
_cell.length_c   1.000
_cell.angle_alpha   90.00
_cell.angle_beta   90.00
_cell.angle_gamma   90.00
#
_symmetry.space_group_name_H-M   'P 1'
#
loop_
_entity.id
_entity.type
_entity.pdbx_description
1 polymer ?
#
loop_
_entity_poly.entity_id
_entity_poly.type
_entity_poly.pdbx_seq_one_letter_code
_entity_poly.pdbx_strand_id
1 'polypeptide(L)'
;MKLVCISDTHSMHRRIPEIPDGDVLVHAGDSLGQGTLENIEELNDWLGTLPHRHKIVIAGNHDWAFQETPDQARQALTNAIYLENSGVEIEGIRFWGSPWTPTFMDWAFMLERGEPLYENWQGIPDNTDVLITHGPPHGIGDEVNLGFKCQNIGCVDFL
;
A
#
# COMPACT_ATOMS: atom_id res chain seq x y z
N MET A 1 5.79 -20.05 -1.56
CA MET A 1 5.29 -18.86 -0.86
C MET A 1 3.88 -18.56 -1.34
N LYS A 2 2.92 -18.48 -0.42
CA LYS A 2 1.52 -18.08 -0.64
C LYS A 2 1.34 -16.67 -0.09
N LEU A 3 0.99 -15.74 -0.97
CA LEU A 3 0.68 -14.37 -0.62
C LEU A 3 -0.82 -14.22 -0.35
N VAL A 4 -1.16 -13.45 0.68
CA VAL A 4 -2.53 -13.02 0.99
C VAL A 4 -2.58 -11.52 0.81
N CYS A 5 -3.26 -11.05 -0.23
CA CYS A 5 -3.26 -9.63 -0.60
C CYS A 5 -4.61 -9.01 -0.26
N ILE A 6 -4.56 -7.89 0.46
CA ILE A 6 -5.71 -7.04 0.79
C ILE A 6 -5.32 -5.57 0.59
N SER A 7 -6.30 -4.69 0.57
CA SER A 7 -6.11 -3.24 0.46
C SER A 7 -7.38 -2.52 0.92
N ASP A 8 -7.33 -1.20 1.08
CA ASP A 8 -8.51 -0.33 1.19
C ASP A 8 -9.44 -0.74 2.34
N THR A 9 -8.85 -1.12 3.47
CA THR A 9 -9.63 -1.55 4.63
C THR A 9 -10.22 -0.37 5.38
N HIS A 10 -9.63 0.83 5.32
CA HIS A 10 -10.12 2.05 5.96
C HIS A 10 -10.56 1.85 7.42
N SER A 11 -9.71 1.26 8.25
CA SER A 11 -10.03 0.88 9.65
C SER A 11 -11.19 -0.12 9.82
N MET A 12 -11.63 -0.80 8.74
CA MET A 12 -12.64 -1.87 8.78
C MET A 12 -12.02 -3.26 8.68
N HIS A 13 -10.71 -3.40 8.89
CA HIS A 13 -9.97 -4.66 8.78
C HIS A 13 -10.53 -5.78 9.70
N ARG A 14 -11.14 -5.43 10.85
CA ARG A 14 -11.83 -6.40 11.74
C ARG A 14 -13.18 -6.88 11.22
N ARG A 15 -13.73 -6.24 10.19
CA ARG A 15 -14.99 -6.65 9.54
C ARG A 15 -14.77 -7.67 8.42
N ILE A 16 -13.52 -7.90 8.02
CA ILE A 16 -13.19 -8.92 7.04
C ILE A 16 -13.48 -10.28 7.70
N PRO A 17 -14.45 -11.07 7.18
CA PRO A 17 -14.93 -12.25 7.89
C PRO A 17 -13.86 -13.32 8.11
N GLU A 18 -12.97 -13.49 7.13
CA GLU A 18 -11.89 -14.46 7.17
C GLU A 18 -10.70 -13.92 6.36
N ILE A 19 -9.52 -13.88 6.98
CA ILE A 19 -8.26 -13.75 6.24
C ILE A 19 -7.73 -15.17 6.03
N PRO A 20 -7.60 -15.63 4.77
CA PRO A 20 -7.13 -16.97 4.50
C PRO A 20 -5.70 -17.16 5.01
N ASP A 21 -5.33 -18.39 5.35
CA ASP A 21 -3.96 -18.73 5.75
C ASP A 21 -2.95 -18.47 4.62
N GLY A 22 -1.72 -18.09 4.98
CA GLY A 22 -0.65 -17.80 4.02
C GLY A 22 0.68 -17.44 4.68
N ASP A 23 1.74 -17.41 3.87
CA ASP A 23 3.11 -17.17 4.34
C ASP A 23 3.35 -15.67 4.60
N VAL A 24 2.85 -14.81 3.70
CA VAL A 24 3.01 -13.36 3.75
C VAL A 24 1.65 -12.69 3.51
N LEU A 25 1.21 -11.87 4.47
CA LEU A 25 0.11 -10.92 4.26
C LEU A 25 0.67 -9.64 3.65
N VAL A 26 0.00 -9.11 2.62
CA VAL A 26 0.31 -7.81 2.01
C VAL A 26 -0.92 -6.91 2.12
N HIS A 27 -0.76 -5.74 2.72
CA HIS A 27 -1.76 -4.67 2.68
C HIS A 27 -1.28 -3.55 1.74
N ALA A 28 -1.99 -3.33 0.62
CA ALA A 28 -1.59 -2.44 -0.46
C ALA A 28 -2.09 -0.98 -0.30
N GLY A 29 -2.07 -0.46 0.93
CA GLY A 29 -2.49 0.92 1.22
C GLY A 29 -3.95 1.07 1.61
N ASP A 30 -4.31 2.29 2.00
CA ASP A 30 -5.62 2.71 2.52
C ASP A 30 -6.10 1.86 3.69
N SER A 31 -5.20 1.69 4.65
CA SER A 31 -5.44 0.93 5.88
C SER A 31 -6.14 1.77 6.96
N LEU A 32 -6.02 3.09 6.91
CA LEU A 32 -6.48 4.02 7.94
C LEU A 32 -7.79 4.71 7.54
N GLY A 33 -8.76 4.76 8.46
CA GLY A 33 -10.05 5.40 8.20
C GLY A 33 -10.02 6.94 8.32
N GLN A 34 -9.24 7.48 9.26
CA GLN A 34 -9.05 8.93 9.45
C GLN A 34 -7.60 9.37 9.21
N GLY A 35 -6.70 8.43 8.89
CA GLY A 35 -5.30 8.71 8.64
C GLY A 35 -4.49 9.09 9.89
N THR A 36 -4.88 8.65 11.09
CA THR A 36 -4.23 9.06 12.36
C THR A 36 -3.29 7.99 12.92
N LEU A 37 -2.40 8.38 13.86
CA LEU A 37 -1.57 7.43 14.62
C LEU A 37 -2.41 6.40 15.39
N GLU A 38 -3.57 6.80 15.94
CA GLU A 38 -4.50 5.88 16.61
C GLU A 38 -5.01 4.80 15.65
N ASN A 39 -5.26 5.14 14.38
CA ASN A 39 -5.61 4.13 13.37
C ASN A 39 -4.45 3.17 13.09
N ILE A 40 -3.20 3.64 13.14
CA ILE A 40 -2.01 2.78 12.98
C ILE A 40 -1.89 1.82 14.16
N GLU A 41 -2.11 2.28 15.38
CA GLU A 41 -2.12 1.41 16.57
C GLU A 41 -3.20 0.33 16.46
N GLU A 42 -4.42 0.70 16.04
CA GLU A 42 -5.53 -0.24 15.83
C GLU A 42 -5.19 -1.29 14.76
N LEU A 43 -4.66 -0.84 13.61
CA LEU A 43 -4.18 -1.69 12.52
C LEU A 43 -3.09 -2.64 13.02
N ASN A 44 -2.11 -2.11 13.75
CA ASN A 44 -0.99 -2.87 14.29
C ASN A 44 -1.46 -3.97 15.24
N ASP A 45 -2.41 -3.67 16.12
CA ASP A 45 -3.00 -4.63 17.04
C ASP A 45 -3.71 -5.74 16.29
N TRP A 46 -4.48 -5.41 15.24
CA TRP A 46 -5.13 -6.41 14.41
C TRP A 46 -4.12 -7.29 13.66
N LEU A 47 -3.09 -6.70 13.05
CA LEU A 47 -2.03 -7.44 12.36
C LEU A 47 -1.35 -8.45 13.29
N GLY A 48 -1.15 -8.08 14.56
CA GLY A 48 -0.61 -8.94 15.62
C GLY A 48 -1.45 -10.18 15.92
N THR A 49 -2.76 -10.16 15.62
CA THR A 49 -3.66 -11.32 15.80
C THR A 49 -3.57 -12.34 14.66
N LEU A 50 -3.01 -11.96 13.51
CA LEU A 50 -3.02 -12.80 12.32
C LEU A 50 -1.86 -13.81 12.32
N PRO A 51 -2.08 -15.06 11.85
CA PRO A 51 -1.10 -16.14 11.95
C PRO A 51 0.06 -16.03 10.94
N HIS A 52 -0.06 -15.17 9.93
CA HIS A 52 0.94 -14.99 8.88
C HIS A 52 2.32 -14.70 9.48
N ARG A 53 3.32 -15.45 9.02
CA ARG A 53 4.71 -15.34 9.51
C ARG A 53 5.30 -13.96 9.20
N HIS A 54 4.96 -13.42 8.05
CA HIS A 54 5.36 -12.08 7.62
C HIS A 54 4.12 -11.26 7.26
N LYS A 55 4.18 -9.95 7.54
CA LYS A 55 3.20 -8.97 7.10
C LYS A 55 3.93 -7.79 6.48
N ILE A 56 3.49 -7.34 5.33
CA ILE A 56 3.98 -6.17 4.62
C ILE A 56 2.83 -5.17 4.51
N VAL A 57 3.12 -3.90 4.78
CA VAL A 57 2.19 -2.79 4.62
C VAL A 57 2.88 -1.73 3.76
N ILE A 58 2.16 -1.20 2.78
CA ILE A 58 2.44 0.12 2.21
C ILE A 58 1.29 1.05 2.60
N ALA A 59 1.52 2.35 2.53
CA ALA A 59 0.49 3.36 2.72
C ALA A 59 -0.30 3.58 1.42
N GLY A 60 -1.50 4.16 1.54
CA GLY A 60 -2.28 4.70 0.44
C GLY A 60 -2.66 6.16 0.64
N ASN A 61 -3.58 6.68 -0.16
CA ASN A 61 -3.94 8.10 -0.13
C ASN A 61 -4.76 8.53 1.10
N HIS A 62 -5.35 7.61 1.86
CA HIS A 62 -6.02 7.88 3.14
C HIS A 62 -5.09 7.81 4.35
N ASP A 63 -3.84 7.40 4.16
CA ASP A 63 -2.93 7.00 5.23
C ASP A 63 -2.03 8.15 5.73
N TRP A 64 -2.63 9.33 5.99
CA TRP A 64 -1.94 10.59 6.30
C TRP A 64 -0.83 10.50 7.35
N ALA A 65 -1.04 9.77 8.45
CA ALA A 65 -0.06 9.64 9.53
C ALA A 65 1.29 9.10 9.04
N PHE A 66 1.30 8.23 8.02
CA PHE A 66 2.54 7.74 7.42
C PHE A 66 3.28 8.85 6.65
N GLN A 67 2.58 9.82 6.06
CA GLN A 67 3.20 10.95 5.35
C GLN A 67 3.59 12.09 6.31
N GLU A 68 2.72 12.45 7.24
CA GLU A 68 2.89 13.63 8.10
C GLU A 68 3.78 13.36 9.32
N THR A 69 3.75 12.11 9.83
CA THR A 69 4.46 11.70 11.05
C THR A 69 5.18 10.35 10.85
N PRO A 70 6.05 10.22 9.83
CA PRO A 70 6.61 8.94 9.39
C PRO A 70 7.36 8.20 10.49
N ASP A 71 8.10 8.91 11.35
CA ASP A 71 8.87 8.28 12.43
C ASP A 71 7.95 7.65 13.48
N GLN A 72 6.90 8.37 13.90
CA GLN A 72 5.90 7.84 14.84
C GLN A 72 5.09 6.71 14.23
N ALA A 73 4.69 6.84 12.96
CA ALA A 73 3.96 5.81 12.23
C ALA A 73 4.77 4.49 12.17
N ARG A 74 6.06 4.58 11.82
CA ARG A 74 6.98 3.43 11.77
C ARG A 74 7.24 2.83 13.15
N GLN A 75 7.28 3.64 14.20
CA GLN A 75 7.42 3.16 15.57
C GLN A 75 6.17 2.44 16.07
N ALA A 76 4.98 2.88 15.66
CA ALA A 76 3.71 2.28 16.05
C ALA A 76 3.44 0.95 15.32
N LEU A 77 3.81 0.84 14.04
CA LEU A 77 3.58 -0.36 13.22
C LEU A 77 4.64 -1.45 13.44
N THR A 78 4.61 -2.10 14.59
CA THR A 78 5.59 -3.12 15.02
C THR A 78 5.32 -4.53 14.50
N ASN A 79 4.08 -4.87 14.11
CA ASN A 79 3.66 -6.20 13.67
C ASN A 79 3.78 -6.40 12.15
N ALA A 80 4.29 -5.41 11.40
CA ALA A 80 4.49 -5.51 9.96
C ALA A 80 5.74 -4.75 9.50
N ILE A 81 6.23 -5.13 8.32
CA ILE A 81 7.29 -4.42 7.61
C ILE A 81 6.62 -3.35 6.77
N TYR A 82 6.85 -2.08 7.11
CA TYR A 82 6.38 -0.95 6.31
C TYR A 82 7.36 -0.64 5.18
N LEU A 83 6.86 -0.60 3.94
CA LEU A 83 7.63 -0.25 2.75
C LEU A 83 7.16 1.11 2.20
N GLU A 84 8.12 1.96 1.87
CA GLU A 84 7.89 3.28 1.26
C GLU A 84 9.10 3.60 0.40
N ASN A 85 8.96 3.39 -0.92
CA ASN A 85 10.07 3.42 -1.87
C ASN A 85 11.26 2.60 -1.38
N SER A 86 10.96 1.41 -0.86
CA SER A 86 11.93 0.51 -0.26
C SER A 86 11.54 -0.94 -0.48
N GLY A 87 12.48 -1.84 -0.23
CA GLY A 87 12.28 -3.27 -0.42
C GLY A 87 12.75 -4.12 0.74
N VAL A 88 12.28 -5.36 0.75
CA VAL A 88 12.67 -6.40 1.70
C VAL A 88 12.76 -7.74 1.00
N GLU A 89 13.73 -8.56 1.37
CA GLU A 89 13.83 -9.94 0.93
C GLU A 89 13.26 -10.87 2.02
N ILE A 90 12.27 -11.68 1.64
CA ILE A 90 11.66 -12.68 2.52
C ILE A 90 11.79 -14.02 1.83
N GLU A 91 12.52 -14.95 2.46
CA GLU A 91 12.72 -16.31 1.96
C GLU A 91 13.17 -16.39 0.50
N GLY A 92 14.05 -15.47 0.07
CA GLY A 92 14.59 -15.42 -1.29
C GLY A 92 13.69 -14.70 -2.31
N ILE A 93 12.55 -14.16 -1.90
CA ILE A 93 11.66 -13.34 -2.75
C ILE A 93 11.84 -11.87 -2.38
N ARG A 94 12.10 -11.02 -3.39
CA ARG A 94 12.35 -9.59 -3.22
C ARG A 94 11.08 -8.78 -3.47
N PHE A 95 10.61 -8.13 -2.41
CA PHE A 95 9.47 -7.24 -2.42
C PHE A 95 9.95 -5.79 -2.55
N TRP A 96 9.22 -4.98 -3.31
CA TRP A 96 9.39 -3.53 -3.35
C TRP A 96 8.03 -2.86 -3.18
N GLY A 97 7.95 -1.83 -2.35
CA GLY A 97 6.69 -1.16 -2.01
C GLY A 97 6.77 0.36 -2.19
N SER A 98 5.72 0.95 -2.76
CA SER A 98 5.58 2.40 -2.91
C SER A 98 4.12 2.85 -2.70
N PRO A 99 3.87 3.87 -1.87
CA PRO A 99 2.52 4.39 -1.64
C PRO A 99 2.09 5.43 -2.69
N TRP A 100 3.01 5.94 -3.48
CA TRP A 100 2.78 7.11 -4.32
C TRP A 100 1.78 6.82 -5.45
N THR A 101 0.88 7.77 -5.69
CA THR A 101 -0.12 7.70 -6.74
C THR A 101 -0.17 9.01 -7.54
N PRO A 102 -0.69 9.00 -8.78
CA PRO A 102 -0.97 10.24 -9.48
C PRO A 102 -1.92 11.14 -8.70
N THR A 103 -1.62 12.44 -8.65
CA THR A 103 -2.47 13.42 -7.96
C THR A 103 -3.95 13.30 -8.34
N PHE A 104 -4.79 13.16 -7.32
CA PHE A 104 -6.23 13.18 -7.38
C PHE A 104 -6.78 13.88 -6.13
N MET A 105 -7.35 15.07 -6.28
CA MET A 105 -7.68 15.93 -5.13
C MET A 105 -6.43 16.22 -4.27
N ASP A 106 -6.61 16.43 -2.97
CA ASP A 106 -5.56 16.77 -2.01
C ASP A 106 -5.51 15.68 -0.91
N TRP A 107 -4.91 14.54 -1.26
CA TRP A 107 -4.78 13.36 -0.40
C TRP A 107 -3.30 12.99 -0.20
N ALA A 108 -3.03 12.07 0.73
CA ALA A 108 -1.67 11.64 1.02
C ALA A 108 -1.04 10.92 -0.18
N PHE A 109 0.28 10.89 -0.22
CA PHE A 109 1.11 10.15 -1.16
C PHE A 109 0.74 10.39 -2.62
N MET A 110 0.67 11.66 -3.01
CA MET A 110 0.37 12.09 -4.37
C MET A 110 1.53 12.84 -5.01
N LEU A 111 1.81 12.48 -6.26
CA LEU A 111 2.77 13.18 -7.13
C LEU A 111 2.10 13.55 -8.45
N GLU A 112 2.53 14.67 -9.02
CA GLU A 112 2.09 15.08 -10.34
C GLU A 112 2.50 14.04 -11.40
N ARG A 113 1.62 13.83 -12.39
CA ARG A 113 1.92 12.97 -13.54
C ARG A 113 3.11 13.50 -14.34
N GLY A 114 3.82 12.62 -15.03
CA GLY A 114 5.04 12.94 -15.75
C GLY A 114 6.29 12.78 -14.88
N GLU A 115 7.19 13.76 -14.92
CA GLU A 115 8.54 13.66 -14.34
C GLU A 115 8.57 13.26 -12.87
N PRO A 116 7.76 13.82 -11.94
CA PRO A 116 7.83 13.45 -10.53
C PRO A 116 7.48 11.97 -10.26
N LEU A 117 6.40 11.47 -10.89
CA LEU A 117 6.05 10.06 -10.81
C LEU A 117 7.08 9.17 -11.50
N TYR A 118 7.54 9.57 -12.69
CA TYR A 118 8.57 8.82 -13.41
C TYR A 118 9.83 8.63 -12.56
N GLU A 119 10.34 9.69 -11.94
CA GLU A 119 11.49 9.63 -11.04
C GLU A 119 11.25 8.73 -9.84
N ASN A 120 10.06 8.77 -9.23
CA ASN A 120 9.68 7.87 -8.15
C ASN A 120 9.77 6.39 -8.60
N TRP A 121 9.34 6.08 -9.82
CA TRP A 121 9.36 4.73 -10.37
C TRP A 121 10.76 4.26 -10.78
N GLN A 122 11.70 5.16 -11.05
CA GLN A 122 13.10 4.79 -11.29
C GLN A 122 13.80 4.17 -10.07
N GLY A 123 13.22 4.32 -8.87
CA GLY A 123 13.74 3.70 -7.66
C GLY A 123 13.51 2.19 -7.57
N ILE A 124 12.65 1.61 -8.41
CA ILE A 124 12.30 0.19 -8.37
C ILE A 124 13.49 -0.64 -8.91
N PRO A 125 14.06 -1.57 -8.14
CA PRO A 125 15.13 -2.43 -8.63
C PRO A 125 14.66 -3.37 -9.75
N ASP A 126 15.46 -3.53 -10.80
CA ASP A 126 15.21 -4.47 -11.93
C ASP A 126 14.99 -5.92 -11.50
N ASN A 127 15.48 -6.26 -10.30
CA ASN A 127 15.41 -7.60 -9.74
C ASN A 127 14.23 -7.77 -8.76
N THR A 128 13.26 -6.87 -8.77
CA THR A 128 12.05 -6.99 -7.95
C THR A 128 11.21 -8.18 -8.42
N ASP A 129 10.87 -9.09 -7.50
CA ASP A 129 10.02 -10.24 -7.81
C ASP A 129 8.53 -9.92 -7.56
N VAL A 130 8.24 -9.09 -6.54
CA VAL A 130 6.89 -8.65 -6.18
C VAL A 130 6.89 -7.14 -5.96
N LEU A 131 6.17 -6.41 -6.82
CA LEU A 131 5.96 -4.97 -6.70
C LEU A 131 4.60 -4.70 -6.05
N ILE A 132 4.58 -3.85 -5.03
CA ILE A 132 3.39 -3.45 -4.28
C ILE A 132 3.21 -1.95 -4.45
N THR A 133 2.14 -1.54 -5.12
CA THR A 133 1.73 -0.15 -5.26
C THR A 133 0.30 0.01 -4.77
N HIS A 134 -0.02 1.21 -4.27
CA HIS A 134 -1.38 1.52 -3.87
C HIS A 134 -2.27 1.74 -5.10
N GLY A 135 -1.84 2.63 -6.00
CA GLY A 135 -2.54 2.88 -7.25
C GLY A 135 -2.25 1.80 -8.32
N PRO A 136 -3.21 1.50 -9.19
CA PRO A 136 -3.03 0.55 -10.28
C PRO A 136 -2.20 1.12 -11.45
N PRO A 137 -1.53 0.25 -12.24
CA PRO A 137 -1.00 0.61 -13.56
C PRO A 137 -2.11 1.07 -14.51
N HIS A 138 -1.79 1.91 -15.49
CA HIS A 138 -2.74 2.20 -16.56
C HIS A 138 -3.11 0.93 -17.36
N GLY A 139 -4.40 0.68 -17.53
CA GLY A 139 -4.95 -0.44 -18.29
C GLY A 139 -5.05 -1.77 -17.53
N ILE A 140 -4.69 -1.80 -16.23
CA ILE A 140 -4.77 -3.01 -15.40
C ILE A 140 -5.52 -2.69 -14.11
N GLY A 141 -6.80 -3.09 -14.05
CA GLY A 141 -7.61 -2.91 -12.84
C GLY A 141 -7.90 -1.45 -12.48
N ASP A 142 -7.75 -0.52 -13.43
CA ASP A 142 -7.82 0.93 -13.21
C ASP A 142 -9.06 1.59 -13.83
N GLU A 143 -10.03 0.79 -14.29
CA GLU A 143 -11.28 1.29 -14.83
C GLU A 143 -12.24 1.67 -13.69
N VAL A 144 -12.61 2.95 -13.63
CA VAL A 144 -13.61 3.46 -12.68
C VAL A 144 -14.84 3.96 -13.44
N ASN A 145 -16.02 3.60 -12.94
CA ASN A 145 -17.29 4.08 -13.45
C ASN A 145 -17.66 5.43 -12.82
N LEU A 146 -17.48 6.52 -13.57
CA LEU A 146 -17.82 7.89 -13.17
C LEU A 146 -19.25 8.28 -13.60
N GLY A 147 -20.17 7.32 -13.62
CA GLY A 147 -21.56 7.48 -14.02
C GLY A 147 -21.76 7.24 -15.52
N PHE A 148 -21.55 8.26 -16.35
CA PHE A 148 -21.81 8.16 -17.80
C PHE A 148 -20.62 7.66 -18.64
N LYS A 149 -19.45 7.48 -18.01
CA LYS A 149 -18.22 7.01 -18.66
C LYS A 149 -17.41 6.14 -17.70
N CYS A 150 -16.87 5.06 -18.24
CA CYS A 150 -15.71 4.38 -17.67
C CYS A 150 -14.46 5.15 -18.05
N GLN A 151 -13.55 5.35 -17.10
CA GLN A 151 -12.26 5.98 -17.32
C GLN A 151 -11.16 5.19 -16.63
N ASN A 152 -10.04 5.01 -17.34
CA ASN A 152 -8.80 4.51 -16.79
C ASN A 152 -8.12 5.61 -15.98
N ILE A 153 -7.93 5.38 -14.69
CA ILE A 153 -7.29 6.35 -13.78
C ILE A 153 -5.87 5.95 -13.39
N GLY A 154 -5.39 4.80 -13.87
CA GLY A 154 -4.09 4.24 -13.51
C GLY A 154 -2.92 5.15 -13.88
N CYS A 155 -1.77 4.88 -13.29
CA CYS A 155 -0.56 5.63 -13.58
C CYS A 155 -0.04 5.24 -14.98
N VAL A 156 0.06 6.21 -15.89
CA VAL A 156 0.60 6.01 -17.25
C VAL A 156 2.13 6.04 -17.28
N ASP A 157 2.73 6.64 -16.26
CA ASP A 157 4.18 6.72 -16.08
C ASP A 157 4.72 5.44 -15.40
N PHE A 158 3.83 4.48 -15.11
CA PHE A 158 4.14 3.20 -14.50
C PHE A 158 4.28 2.13 -15.59
N LEU A 159 5.52 1.65 -15.77
CA LEU A 159 5.97 0.65 -16.75
C LEU A 159 5.85 1.08 -18.23
#